data_AF-A0A059KIF4-F1
#
_entry.id   AF-A0A059KIF4-F1
#
_cell.length_a   1.000
_cell.length_b   1.000
_cell.length_c   1.000
_cell.angle_alpha   90.00
_cell.angle_beta   90.00
_cell.angle_gamma   90.00
#
_symmetry.space_group_name_H-M   'P 1'
#
loop_
_entity.id
_entity.type
_entity.pdbx_description
1 polymer ?
#
loop_
_entity_poly.entity_id
_entity_poly.type
_entity_poly.pdbx_seq_one_letter_code
_entity_poly.pdbx_strand_id
1 'polypeptide(L)' 'MQIYAPYVYDSVNVLVAAMEKAGSSDPAKYLPVLAKTSGYKGVTGTITFDEKGDIKNGALTMFTYKGGNREQIAVVR' A
#
# COMPACT_ATOMS: atom_id res chain seq x y z
N MET A 1 8.76 -17.53 -0.73
CA MET A 1 7.61 -16.64 -1.04
C MET A 1 7.72 -15.40 -0.16
N GLN A 2 8.66 -14.50 -0.48
CA GLN A 2 9.02 -13.33 0.33
C GLN A 2 8.37 -12.03 -0.20
N ILE A 3 7.41 -12.18 -1.11
CA ILE A 3 6.81 -11.10 -1.89
C ILE A 3 5.93 -10.21 -0.99
N TYR A 4 5.33 -10.77 0.07
CA TYR A 4 4.43 -10.06 0.98
C TYR A 4 5.13 -9.24 2.07
N ALA A 5 6.38 -9.59 2.42
CA ALA A 5 7.12 -8.93 3.49
C ALA A 5 7.18 -7.38 3.33
N PRO A 6 7.53 -6.81 2.17
CA PRO A 6 7.56 -5.35 2.01
C PRO A 6 6.16 -4.71 2.10
N TYR A 7 5.11 -5.40 1.64
CA TYR A 7 3.73 -4.88 1.76
C TYR A 7 3.26 -4.84 3.22
N VAL A 8 3.57 -5.88 4.00
CA VAL A 8 3.21 -5.92 5.43
C VAL A 8 4.00 -4.86 6.20
N TYR A 9 5.29 -4.70 5.89
CA TYR A 9 6.13 -3.67 6.49
C TYR A 9 5.54 -2.27 6.28
N ASP A 10 5.19 -1.95 5.04
CA ASP A 10 4.58 -0.66 4.72
C ASP A 10 3.22 -0.47 5.38
N SER A 11 2.38 -1.49 5.40
CA SER A 11 1.05 -1.43 6.01
C SER A 11 1.12 -1.11 7.51
N VAL A 12 2.05 -1.76 8.23
CA VAL A 12 2.26 -1.52 9.66
C VAL A 12 2.79 -0.10 9.89
N ASN A 13 3.78 0.34 9.12
CA ASN A 13 4.35 1.67 9.35
C ASN A 13 3.39 2.81 8.98
N VAL A 14 2.52 2.62 8.00
CA VAL A 14 1.44 3.57 7.68
C VAL A 14 0.44 3.68 8.84
N LEU A 15 0.07 2.55 9.46
CA LEU A 15 -0.80 2.54 10.65
C LEU A 15 -0.13 3.26 11.84
N VAL A 16 1.15 2.98 12.10
CA VAL A 16 1.91 3.64 13.16
C VAL A 16 1.97 5.15 12.92
N ALA A 17 2.29 5.59 11.69
CA ALA A 17 2.34 7.01 11.37
C ALA A 17 0.97 7.70 11.52
N ALA A 18 -0.13 7.00 11.24
CA ALA A 18 -1.48 7.50 11.49
C ALA A 18 -1.78 7.63 12.99
N MET A 19 -1.38 6.65 13.80
CA MET A 19 -1.52 6.69 15.26
C MET A 19 -0.69 7.82 15.89
N GLU A 20 0.56 8.01 15.43
CA GLU A 20 1.43 9.10 15.87
C GLU A 20 0.81 10.47 15.55
N LYS A 21 0.32 10.65 14.31
CA LYS A 21 -0.38 11.89 13.93
C LYS A 21 -1.67 12.13 14.71
N ALA A 22 -2.40 11.07 15.06
CA ALA A 22 -3.61 11.15 15.87
C ALA A 22 -3.33 11.33 17.37
N GLY A 23 -2.08 11.14 17.80
CA GLY A 23 -1.71 11.12 19.22
C GLY A 23 -2.41 10.02 20.02
N SER A 24 -2.85 8.94 19.35
CA SER A 24 -3.64 7.89 19.99
C SER A 24 -3.63 6.60 19.20
N SER A 25 -3.62 5.47 19.91
CA SER A 25 -3.82 4.13 19.38
C SER A 25 -5.29 3.71 19.31
N ASP A 26 -6.23 4.61 19.64
CA ASP A 26 -7.67 4.34 19.52
C ASP A 26 -8.11 4.36 18.05
N PRO A 27 -8.69 3.26 17.51
CA PRO A 27 -9.19 3.19 16.14
C PRO A 27 -10.10 4.34 15.75
N ALA A 28 -10.97 4.80 16.65
CA ALA A 28 -11.88 5.91 16.36
C ALA A 28 -11.12 7.23 16.07
N LYS A 29 -9.89 7.37 16.58
CA LYS A 29 -9.05 8.56 16.43
C LYS A 29 -8.09 8.46 15.25
N TYR A 30 -7.41 7.32 15.08
CA TYR A 30 -6.40 7.19 14.01
C TYR A 30 -6.98 6.76 12.66
N LEU A 31 -8.12 6.06 12.59
CA LEU A 31 -8.69 5.63 11.29
C LEU A 31 -9.05 6.82 10.36
N PRO A 32 -9.65 7.93 10.85
CA PRO A 32 -9.88 9.11 9.99
C PRO A 32 -8.58 9.77 9.53
N VAL A 33 -7.51 9.69 10.32
CA VAL A 33 -6.17 10.22 9.98
C VAL A 33 -5.49 9.32 8.97
N LEU A 34 -5.62 8.00 9.13
CA LEU A 34 -5.15 6.98 8.20
C LEU A 34 -5.76 7.19 6.82
N ALA A 35 -7.09 7.34 6.73
CA ALA A 35 -7.79 7.58 5.47
C ALA A 35 -7.33 8.89 4.77
N LYS A 36 -6.88 9.88 5.55
CA LYS A 36 -6.31 11.14 5.04
C LYS A 36 -4.80 11.05 4.72
N THR A 37 -4.19 9.87 4.87
CA THR A 37 -2.78 9.69 4.57
C THR A 37 -2.54 9.84 3.07
N SER A 38 -1.70 10.81 2.73
CA SER A 38 -1.29 11.11 1.37
C SER A 38 0.22 11.30 1.34
N GLY A 39 0.88 10.63 0.39
CA GLY A 39 2.31 10.80 0.17
C GLY A 39 3.22 10.05 1.13
N TYR A 40 2.74 8.99 1.81
CA TYR A 40 3.58 8.22 2.72
C TYR A 40 4.65 7.45 1.94
N LYS A 41 5.93 7.62 2.27
CA LYS A 41 7.04 6.99 1.55
C LYS A 41 7.35 5.61 2.13
N GLY A 42 6.70 4.58 1.58
CA GLY A 42 6.96 3.18 1.90
C GLY A 42 8.07 2.57 1.02
N VAL A 43 8.45 1.33 1.34
CA VAL A 43 9.41 0.52 0.60
C VAL A 43 8.85 0.10 -0.76
N THR A 44 7.54 -0.13 -0.84
CA THR A 44 6.84 -0.50 -2.09
C THR A 44 6.48 0.71 -2.96
N GLY A 45 6.61 1.93 -2.42
CA GLY A 45 6.35 3.18 -3.13
C GLY A 45 5.63 4.22 -2.27
N THR A 46 5.09 5.23 -2.93
CA THR A 46 4.29 6.27 -2.27
C THR A 46 2.87 5.76 -2.02
N ILE A 47 2.45 5.73 -0.76
CA ILE A 47 1.13 5.29 -0.32
C ILE A 47 0.24 6.50 -0.10
N THR A 48 -0.83 6.53 -0.87
CA THR A 48 -1.89 7.53 -0.80
C THR A 48 -3.21 6.78 -0.96
N PHE A 49 -4.19 7.06 -0.11
CA PHE A 49 -5.50 6.43 -0.22
C PHE A 49 -6.47 7.25 -1.06
N ASP A 50 -7.40 6.57 -1.73
CA ASP A 50 -8.60 7.19 -2.28
C ASP A 50 -9.74 7.24 -1.25
N GLU A 51 -10.90 7.76 -1.67
CA GLU A 51 -12.08 7.91 -0.79
C GLU A 51 -12.65 6.56 -0.32
N LYS A 52 -12.29 5.46 -0.98
CA LYS A 52 -12.72 4.09 -0.65
C LYS A 52 -11.69 3.37 0.23
N GLY A 53 -10.50 3.93 0.39
CA GLY A 53 -9.39 3.32 1.13
C GLY A 53 -8.46 2.46 0.26
N ASP A 54 -8.57 2.53 -1.07
CA ASP A 54 -7.67 1.85 -1.99
C ASP A 54 -6.40 2.67 -2.21
N ILE A 55 -5.27 2.01 -2.49
CA ILE A 55 -4.01 2.70 -2.81
C ILE A 55 -4.14 3.35 -4.20
N LYS A 56 -4.02 4.67 -4.24
CA LYS A 56 -3.89 5.43 -5.49
C LYS A 56 -2.58 5.10 -6.19
N ASN A 57 -2.65 4.89 -7.50
CA ASN A 57 -1.51 4.61 -8.39
C ASN A 57 -0.69 3.37 -7.98
N GLY A 58 -1.36 2.35 -7.43
CA GLY A 58 -0.74 1.05 -7.18
C GLY A 58 -0.24 0.43 -8.49
N ALA A 59 1.04 0.07 -8.55
CA ALA A 59 1.60 -0.55 -9.76
C ALA A 59 1.01 -1.95 -9.97
N LEU A 60 0.36 -2.17 -11.11
CA LEU A 60 -0.18 -3.45 -11.55
C LEU A 60 0.79 -4.08 -12.54
N THR A 61 1.30 -5.27 -12.24
CA THR A 61 2.13 -6.04 -13.17
C THR A 61 1.32 -7.15 -13.82
N MET A 62 1.15 -7.07 -15.13
CA MET A 62 0.41 -8.06 -15.91
C MET A 62 1.34 -9.18 -16.36
N PHE A 63 0.91 -10.42 -16.17
CA PHE A 63 1.62 -11.63 -16.61
C PHE A 63 0.75 -12.42 -17.59
N THR A 64 1.37 -13.07 -18.56
CA THR A 64 0.75 -14.09 -19.43
C THR A 64 1.49 -15.41 -19.29
N TYR A 65 0.91 -16.46 -19.85
CA TYR A 65 1.56 -17.76 -19.99
C TYR A 65 1.72 -18.07 -21.48
N LYS A 66 2.96 -18.20 -21.94
CA LYS A 66 3.29 -18.67 -23.30
C LYS A 66 4.08 -19.97 -23.20
N GLY A 67 3.60 -21.01 -23.85
CA GLY A 67 4.23 -22.34 -23.83
C GLY A 67 4.38 -22.93 -22.42
N GLY A 68 3.46 -22.60 -21.49
CA GLY A 68 3.52 -23.05 -20.10
C GLY A 68 4.41 -22.20 -19.17
N ASN A 69 5.17 -21.24 -19.72
CA ASN A 69 6.03 -20.35 -18.94
C ASN A 69 5.36 -19.02 -18.64
N ARG A 70 5.49 -18.54 -17.41
CA ARG A 70 4.99 -17.22 -16.99
C ARG A 70 5.90 -16.12 -17.53
N GLU A 71 5.37 -15.25 -18.37
CA GLU A 71 6.05 -14.07 -18.92
C GLU A 71 5.40 -12.78 -18.41
N GLN A 72 6.22 -11.76 -18.12
CA GLN A 72 5.73 -10.43 -17.78
C GLN A 72 5.38 -9.67 -19.07
N ILE A 73 4.15 -9.16 -19.16
CA ILE A 73 3.68 -8.40 -20.34
C ILE A 73 3.96 -6.91 -20.16
N ALA A 74 3.55 -6.35 -19.01
CA ALA A 74 3.61 -4.90 -18.78
C ALA A 74 3.50 -4.57 -17.28
N VAL A 75 3.97 -3.39 -16.90
CA VAL A 75 3.67 -2.73 -15.62
C VAL A 75 2.87 -1.47 -15.92
N VAL A 76 1.72 -1.32 -15.28
CA VAL A 76 0.84 -0.14 -15.38
C VAL A 76 0.82 0.57 -14.03
N ARG A 77 0.85 1.89 -14.01
CA ARG A 77 0.75 2.75 -12.82
C ARG A 77 -0.40 3.73 -12.95
#